data_AF-A0A7X7I6M6-F1
#
_entry.id   AF-A0A7X7I6M6-F1
#
_cell.length_a   1.000
_cell.length_b   1.000
_cell.length_c   1.000
_cell.angle_alpha   90.00
_cell.angle_beta   90.00
_cell.angle_gamma   90.00
#
_symmetry.space_group_name_H-M   'P 1'
#
loop_
_entity.id
_entity.type
_entity.pdbx_description
1 polymer ?
#
loop_
_entity_poly.entity_id
_entity_poly.type
_entity_poly.pdbx_seq_one_letter_code
_entity_poly.pdbx_strand_id
1 'polypeptide(L)'
;MSPLGFALNHIDTFLHDESRKNRPFLEAFCDLLDHELTQRRQRAAKTRLKLSRLPSLKYIEDFKVEEVEGITQKKLNELCNLAFIERNENVVL
;
A
#
# COMPACT_ATOMS: atom_id res chain seq x y z
N MET A 1 4.77 5.67 19.39
CA MET A 1 5.37 4.58 18.59
C MET A 1 6.65 5.10 17.97
N SER A 2 7.76 4.37 18.10
CA SER A 2 9.02 4.73 17.43
C SER A 2 8.80 4.83 15.91
N PRO A 3 9.42 5.81 15.23
CA PRO A 3 9.32 5.93 13.79
C PRO A 3 10.01 4.80 13.00
N LEU A 4 10.86 4.02 13.66
CA LEU A 4 11.64 2.93 13.08
C LEU A 4 11.34 1.59 13.75
N GLY A 5 10.09 1.37 14.16
CA GLY A 5 9.73 0.22 14.99
C GLY A 5 9.97 -1.14 14.32
N PHE A 6 9.72 -1.27 13.03
CA PHE A 6 10.02 -2.50 12.29
C PHE A 6 11.54 -2.68 12.15
N ALA A 7 12.25 -1.65 11.70
CA ALA A 7 13.70 -1.73 11.50
C ALA A 7 14.44 -2.11 12.80
N LEU A 8 14.13 -1.42 13.91
CA LEU A 8 14.76 -1.69 15.21
C LEU A 8 14.52 -3.12 15.71
N ASN A 9 13.32 -3.67 15.47
CA ASN A 9 12.99 -5.02 15.91
C ASN A 9 13.65 -6.13 15.08
N HIS A 10 14.18 -5.81 13.89
CA HIS A 10 14.71 -6.80 12.95
C HIS A 10 16.18 -6.53 12.56
N ILE A 11 16.81 -5.49 13.13
CA ILE A 11 18.13 -5.04 12.69
C ILE A 11 19.21 -6.10 12.90
N ASP A 12 19.16 -6.86 14.00
CA ASP A 12 20.15 -7.91 14.28
C ASP A 12 20.09 -9.03 13.24
N THR A 13 18.89 -9.52 12.94
CA THR A 13 18.66 -10.53 11.90
C THR A 13 19.08 -9.99 10.53
N PHE A 14 18.70 -8.76 10.22
CA PHE A 14 19.05 -8.11 8.96
C PHE A 14 20.58 -8.00 8.79
N LEU A 15 21.30 -7.52 9.80
CA LEU A 15 22.77 -7.41 9.75
C LEU A 15 23.43 -8.78 9.63
N HIS A 16 22.90 -9.80 10.31
CA HIS A 16 23.38 -11.17 10.19
C HIS A 16 23.26 -11.70 8.76
N ASP A 17 22.11 -11.48 8.12
CA ASP A 17 21.84 -11.93 6.75
C ASP A 17 22.68 -11.17 5.72
N GLU A 18 22.80 -9.85 5.88
CA GLU A 18 23.57 -8.99 4.96
C GLU A 18 25.08 -9.21 5.07
N SER A 19 25.60 -9.62 6.24
CA SER A 19 27.03 -9.93 6.41
C SER A 19 27.56 -11.02 5.48
N ARG A 20 26.65 -11.87 4.98
CA ARG A 20 26.97 -13.00 4.09
C ARG A 20 26.80 -12.64 2.62
N LYS A 21 26.30 -11.45 2.30
CA LYS A 21 26.02 -10.98 0.94
C LYS A 21 27.12 -10.02 0.49
N ASN A 22 27.52 -10.14 -0.77
CA ASN A 22 28.51 -9.22 -1.36
C ASN A 22 27.80 -8.09 -2.11
N ARG A 23 27.11 -7.22 -1.37
CA ARG A 23 26.43 -6.02 -1.90
C ARG A 23 26.75 -4.78 -1.08
N PRO A 24 26.62 -3.57 -1.65
CA PRO A 24 26.82 -2.34 -0.90
C PRO A 24 25.87 -2.24 0.30
N PHE A 25 26.41 -1.96 1.49
CA PHE A 25 25.61 -1.81 2.71
C PHE A 25 24.51 -0.75 2.58
N LEU A 26 24.79 0.35 1.88
CA LEU A 26 23.81 1.40 1.63
C LEU A 26 22.56 0.87 0.93
N GLU A 27 22.73 -0.02 -0.05
CA GLU A 27 21.63 -0.62 -0.80
C GLU A 27 20.76 -1.49 0.11
N ALA A 28 21.41 -2.32 0.94
CA ALA A 28 20.71 -3.12 1.93
C ALA A 28 19.97 -2.26 2.95
N PHE A 29 20.60 -1.19 3.44
CA PHE A 29 19.99 -0.29 4.40
C PHE A 29 18.77 0.45 3.82
N CYS A 30 18.83 0.85 2.55
CA CYS A 30 17.67 1.36 1.82
C CYS A 30 16.52 0.35 1.82
N ASP A 31 16.79 -0.93 1.52
CA ASP A 31 15.75 -1.97 1.56
C ASP A 31 15.10 -2.09 2.94
N LEU A 32 15.89 -2.06 4.02
CA LEU A 32 15.36 -2.12 5.39
C LEU A 32 14.41 -0.94 5.68
N LEU A 33 14.75 0.26 5.23
CA LEU A 33 13.91 1.45 5.39
C LEU A 33 12.65 1.38 4.52
N ASP A 34 12.74 0.85 3.31
CA ASP A 34 11.58 0.63 2.44
C ASP A 34 10.60 -0.37 3.06
N HIS A 35 11.11 -1.40 3.73
CA HIS A 35 10.29 -2.30 4.53
C HIS A 35 9.62 -1.58 5.70
N GLU A 36 10.33 -0.74 6.46
CA GLU A 36 9.73 0.07 7.51
C GLU A 36 8.60 0.95 6.97
N LEU A 37 8.82 1.66 5.85
CA LEU A 37 7.82 2.49 5.21
C LEU A 37 6.59 1.68 4.80
N THR A 38 6.79 0.49 4.24
CA THR A 38 5.72 -0.44 3.87
C THR A 38 4.91 -0.86 5.09
N GLN A 39 5.57 -1.27 6.17
CA GLN A 39 4.91 -1.68 7.42
C GLN A 39 4.14 -0.52 8.07
N ARG A 40 4.65 0.71 7.97
CA ARG A 40 3.95 1.92 8.44
C ARG A 40 2.69 2.18 7.61
N ARG A 41 2.78 2.13 6.28
CA ARG A 41 1.63 2.30 5.37
C ARG A 41 0.55 1.25 5.64
N GLN A 42 0.94 -0.01 5.81
CA GLN A 42 0.03 -1.10 6.15
C GLN A 42 -0.66 -0.90 7.50
N ARG A 43 0.08 -0.53 8.55
CA ARG A 43 -0.51 -0.20 9.86
C ARG A 43 -1.50 0.95 9.76
N ALA A 44 -1.14 2.03 9.08
CA ALA A 44 -2.02 3.17 8.87
C ALA A 44 -3.29 2.79 8.10
N ALA A 45 -3.19 1.93 7.08
CA ALA A 45 -4.34 1.41 6.34
C ALA A 45 -5.25 0.56 7.25
N LYS A 46 -4.68 -0.39 8.01
CA LYS A 46 -5.43 -1.22 8.97
C LYS A 46 -6.15 -0.37 10.03
N THR A 47 -5.49 0.66 10.56
CA THR A 47 -6.10 1.59 11.53
C THR A 47 -7.26 2.35 10.90
N ARG A 48 -7.08 2.90 9.68
CA ARG A 48 -8.15 3.59 8.96
C ARG A 48 -9.36 2.69 8.70
N LEU A 49 -9.12 1.45 8.27
CA LEU A 49 -10.18 0.45 8.09
C LEU A 49 -10.93 0.17 9.41
N LYS A 50 -10.20 -0.06 10.51
CA LYS A 50 -10.82 -0.27 11.83
C LYS A 50 -11.68 0.92 12.29
N LEU A 51 -11.26 2.15 11.97
CA LEU A 51 -11.96 3.37 12.34
C LEU A 51 -13.13 3.73 11.40
N SER A 52 -13.17 3.19 10.18
CA SER A 52 -14.18 3.51 9.17
C SER A 52 -15.60 3.06 9.51
N ARG A 53 -15.77 2.20 10.53
CA ARG A 53 -17.06 1.59 10.93
C ARG A 53 -17.78 0.85 9.79
N LEU A 54 -17.04 0.40 8.78
CA LEU A 54 -17.61 -0.43 7.72
C LEU A 54 -18.11 -1.76 8.34
N PRO A 55 -19.32 -2.22 7.98
CA PRO A 55 -19.92 -3.44 8.54
C PRO A 55 -19.17 -4.71 8.10
N SER A 56 -18.50 -4.66 6.95
CA SER A 56 -17.65 -5.71 6.41
C SER A 56 -16.51 -5.09 5.60
N LEU A 57 -15.47 -5.87 5.34
CA LEU A 57 -14.48 -5.51 4.33
C LEU A 57 -15.18 -5.48 2.97
N LYS A 58 -14.96 -4.40 2.22
CA LYS A 58 -15.42 -4.27 0.84
C LYS A 58 -14.21 -4.11 -0.05
N TYR A 59 -14.15 -4.90 -1.11
CA TYR A 59 -13.12 -4.82 -2.12
C TYR A 59 -13.71 -4.25 -3.43
N ILE A 60 -12.83 -3.82 -4.34
CA ILE A 60 -13.29 -3.26 -5.62
C ILE A 60 -13.89 -4.36 -6.50
N GLU A 61 -13.41 -5.59 -6.36
CA GLU A 61 -13.89 -6.79 -7.03
C GLU A 61 -15.30 -7.19 -6.59
N ASP A 62 -15.72 -6.76 -5.39
CA ASP A 62 -17.09 -6.97 -4.89
C ASP A 62 -18.08 -5.95 -5.47
N PHE A 63 -17.61 -4.96 -6.24
CA PHE A 63 -18.46 -3.93 -6.81
C PHE A 63 -19.26 -4.47 -8.00
N LYS A 64 -20.57 -4.54 -7.84
CA LYS A 64 -21.50 -4.98 -8.89
C LYS A 64 -21.96 -3.80 -9.71
N VAL A 65 -21.35 -3.63 -10.88
CA VAL A 65 -21.67 -2.51 -11.78
C VAL A 65 -23.11 -2.60 -12.29
N GLU A 66 -23.64 -3.81 -12.45
CA GLU A 66 -25.03 -4.06 -12.86
C GLU A 66 -26.09 -3.56 -11.85
N GLU A 67 -25.71 -3.29 -10.60
CA GLU A 67 -26.62 -2.77 -9.57
C GLU A 67 -26.65 -1.22 -9.51
N VAL A 68 -25.86 -0.51 -10.34
CA VAL A 68 -25.73 0.96 -10.29
C VAL A 68 -25.80 1.57 -11.69
N GLU A 69 -26.58 2.64 -11.85
CA GLU A 69 -26.61 3.40 -13.10
C GLU A 69 -25.43 4.40 -13.21
N GLY A 70 -24.94 4.65 -14.43
CA GLY A 70 -23.96 5.71 -14.70
C GLY A 70 -22.48 5.26 -14.72
N ILE A 71 -22.19 3.97 -14.47
CA ILE A 71 -20.84 3.42 -14.61
C ILE A 71 -20.88 2.09 -15.38
N THR A 72 -19.87 1.84 -16.21
CA THR A 72 -19.69 0.56 -16.91
C THR A 72 -18.47 -0.17 -16.34
N GLN A 73 -18.41 -1.50 -16.48
CA GLN A 73 -17.25 -2.26 -16.02
C GLN A 73 -15.95 -1.77 -16.67
N LYS A 74 -16.01 -1.40 -17.96
CA LYS A 74 -14.89 -0.81 -18.68
C LYS A 74 -14.44 0.50 -18.02
N LYS A 75 -15.39 1.37 -17.64
CA LYS A 75 -15.06 2.63 -16.97
C LYS A 75 -14.51 2.41 -15.57
N LEU A 76 -15.06 1.46 -14.80
CA LEU A 76 -14.54 1.08 -13.49
C LEU A 76 -13.08 0.61 -13.59
N ASN A 77 -12.79 -0.30 -14.52
CA ASN A 77 -11.42 -0.80 -14.73
C ASN A 77 -10.45 0.31 -15.14
N GLU A 78 -10.90 1.28 -15.94
CA GLU A 78 -10.11 2.47 -16.26
C GLU A 78 -9.85 3.31 -15.00
N LEU A 79 -10.84 3.53 -14.13
CA LEU A 79 -10.63 4.27 -12.89
C LEU A 79 -9.65 3.55 -11.95
N CYS A 80 -9.71 2.23 -11.88
CA CYS A 80 -8.82 1.41 -11.04
C CYS A 80 -7.34 1.52 -11.42
N ASN A 81 -7.02 1.84 -12.68
CA ASN A 81 -5.64 2.00 -13.12
C ASN A 81 -5.04 3.38 -12.80
N LEU A 82 -5.88 4.33 -12.32
CA LEU A 82 -5.48 5.70 -11.94
C LEU A 82 -4.84 6.54 -13.05
N ALA A 83 -4.92 6.15 -14.32
CA ALA A 83 -4.30 6.86 -15.46
C ALA A 83 -4.86 8.28 -15.65
N PHE A 84 -6.08 8.54 -15.18
CA PHE A 84 -6.66 9.89 -15.19
C PHE A 84 -5.85 10.90 -14.36
N ILE A 85 -5.09 10.44 -13.36
CA ILE A 85 -4.19 11.28 -12.56
C ILE A 85 -3.06 11.82 -13.44
N GLU A 86 -2.41 10.95 -14.21
CA GLU A 86 -1.30 11.33 -15.10
C GLU A 86 -1.79 12.28 -16.21
N ARG A 87 -3.03 12.08 -16.68
CA ARG A 87 -3.65 12.90 -17.72
C ARG A 87 -4.26 14.22 -17.21
N ASN A 88 -4.27 14.46 -15.89
CA ASN A 88 -4.98 15.57 -15.25
C ASN A 88 -6.48 15.66 -15.65
N GLU A 89 -7.13 14.51 -15.79
CA GLU A 89 -8.54 14.41 -16.17
C GLU A 89 -9.44 14.49 -14.93
N ASN A 90 -10.55 15.24 -15.04
CA ASN A 90 -11.59 15.23 -14.00
C ASN A 90 -12.50 14.01 -14.17
N VAL A 91 -12.62 13.19 -13.13
CA VAL A 91 -13.45 11.98 -13.09
C VAL A 91 -14.67 12.10 -12.18
N VAL A 92 -14.87 13.26 -11.54
CA VAL A 92 -16.04 13.57 -10.70
C VAL A 92 -16.78 14.73 -11.37
N LEU A 93 -17.94 14.44 -11.97
CA LEU A 93 -18.83 15.41 -12.62
C LEU A 93 -20.22 15.33 -12.00
#